data_AF-A0A3S0GW68-F1
#
_entry.id   AF-A0A3S0GW68-F1
#
_cell.length_a   1.000
_cell.length_b   1.000
_cell.length_c   1.000
_cell.angle_alpha   90.00
_cell.angle_beta   90.00
_cell.angle_gamma   90.00
#
_symmetry.space_group_name_H-M   'P 1'
#
loop_
_entity.id
_entity.type
_entity.pdbx_description
1 polymer ?
#
loop_
_entity_poly.entity_id
_entity_poly.type
_entity_poly.pdbx_seq_one_letter_code
_entity_poly.pdbx_strand_id
1 'polypeptide(L)' 'MVTDEPDGVRVKAINGQWIVRVVDGGRLTQQLFDIHAQAESFAEEERLRLGLPGEPPAE' A
#
# COMPACT_ATOMS: atom_id res chain seq x y z
N MET A 1 24.25 7.14 -2.74
CA MET A 1 23.48 5.89 -2.63
C MET A 1 22.05 6.32 -2.39
N VAL A 2 21.21 6.31 -3.42
CA VAL A 2 19.77 6.57 -3.26
C VAL A 2 19.23 5.32 -2.61
N THR A 3 18.90 5.38 -1.33
CA THR A 3 18.03 4.38 -0.70
C THR A 3 16.66 4.56 -1.33
N ASP A 4 16.53 3.98 -2.52
CA ASP A 4 15.28 3.77 -3.21
C ASP A 4 14.55 2.76 -2.35
N GLU A 5 13.70 3.26 -1.45
CA GLU A 5 12.75 2.40 -0.77
C GLU A 5 11.97 1.69 -1.88
N PRO A 6 12.01 0.36 -1.96
CA PRO A 6 11.44 -0.34 -3.10
C PRO A 6 9.95 0.00 -3.17
N ASP A 7 9.47 0.25 -4.39
CA ASP A 7 8.06 0.50 -4.65
C ASP A 7 7.21 -0.56 -3.94
N GLY A 8 6.18 -0.11 -3.25
CA GLY A 8 5.55 -0.94 -2.24
C GLY A 8 4.17 -0.44 -1.87
N VAL A 9 3.20 -1.36 -1.90
CA VAL A 9 1.86 -1.10 -1.37
C VAL A 9 1.65 -1.92 -0.12
N ARG A 10 1.36 -1.23 0.99
CA ARG A 10 1.20 -1.82 2.31
C ARG A 10 -0.10 -1.37 2.94
N VAL A 11 -0.94 -2.32 3.30
CA VAL A 11 -2.19 -2.06 4.03
C VAL A 11 -1.93 -2.29 5.51
N LYS A 12 -2.42 -1.39 6.37
CA LYS A 12 -2.29 -1.50 7.82
C LYS A 12 -3.57 -1.07 8.51
N ALA A 13 -4.15 -1.96 9.31
CA ALA A 13 -5.23 -1.60 10.22
C ALA A 13 -4.68 -0.78 11.41
N ILE A 14 -5.22 0.41 11.64
CA ILE A 14 -4.91 1.29 12.77
C ILE A 14 -6.22 1.80 13.37
N ASN A 15 -6.47 1.51 14.65
CA ASN A 15 -7.65 2.00 15.40
C ASN A 15 -9.01 1.73 14.73
N GLY A 16 -9.16 0.60 14.03
CA GLY A 16 -10.39 0.25 13.30
C GLY A 16 -10.52 0.90 11.92
N GLN A 17 -9.55 1.74 11.53
CA GLN A 17 -9.41 2.25 10.18
C GLN A 17 -8.28 1.51 9.45
N TRP A 18 -8.27 1.60 8.14
CA TRP A 18 -7.32 0.95 7.26
C TRP A 18 -6.50 2.01 6.55
N ILE A 19 -5.19 1.90 6.66
CA ILE A 19 -4.24 2.82 6.03
C ILE A 19 -3.54 2.07 4.91
N VAL A 20 -3.70 2.55 3.68
CA VAL A 20 -2.92 2.08 2.54
C VAL A 20 -1.75 3.03 2.34
N ARG A 21 -0.53 2.51 2.43
CA ARG A 21 0.71 3.18 2.06
C ARG A 21 1.10 2.73 0.66
N VAL A 22 1.39 3.68 -0.21
CA VAL A 22 1.89 3.45 -1.57
C VAL A 22 3.21 4.19 -1.70
N VAL A 23 4.26 3.48 -2.07
CA VAL A 23 5.56 4.06 -2.45
C VAL A 23 5.72 3.89 -3.95
N ASP A 24 5.88 5.01 -4.66
CA ASP A 24 6.07 5.10 -6.11
C ASP A 24 7.28 6.02 -6.40
N GLY A 25 8.41 5.44 -6.81
CA GLY A 25 9.63 6.16 -7.19
C GLY A 25 10.13 7.16 -6.14
N GLY A 26 10.01 6.81 -4.86
CA GLY A 26 10.35 7.68 -3.72
C GLY A 26 9.25 8.66 -3.28
N ARG A 27 8.04 8.59 -3.85
CA ARG A 27 6.85 9.29 -3.35
C ARG A 27 6.00 8.36 -2.49
N LEU A 28 5.92 8.69 -1.20
CA LEU A 28 5.03 8.04 -0.25
C LEU A 28 3.65 8.72 -0.28
N THR A 29 2.63 7.97 -0.64
CA THR A 29 1.21 8.35 -0.53
C THR A 29 0.56 7.50 0.57
N GLN A 30 -0.29 8.12 1.39
CA GLN A 30 -1.06 7.41 2.40
C GLN A 30 -2.54 7.73 2.25
N GLN A 31 -3.38 6.71 2.18
CA GLN A 31 -4.83 6.83 2.12
C GLN A 31 -5.48 6.13 3.30
N LEU A 32 -6.46 6.78 3.90
CA LEU A 32 -7.24 6.29 5.04
C LEU A 32 -8.60 5.80 4.54
N PHE A 33 -9.00 4.63 5.01
CA PHE A 33 -10.27 4.01 4.69
C PHE A 33 -10.92 3.49 5.96
N ASP A 34 -12.22 3.70 6.11
CA ASP A 34 -12.98 3.11 7.23
C ASP A 34 -13.40 1.67 6.93
N ILE A 35 -13.38 1.26 5.66
CA ILE A 35 -13.83 -0.06 5.20
C ILE A 35 -12.64 -0.85 4.66
N HIS A 36 -12.44 -2.07 5.19
CA HIS A 36 -11.35 -2.96 4.78
C HIS A 36 -11.36 -3.24 3.28
N ALA A 37 -12.52 -3.61 2.73
CA ALA A 37 -12.66 -3.93 1.32
C ALA A 37 -12.26 -2.77 0.40
N GLN A 38 -12.47 -1.51 0.82
CA GLN A 38 -12.02 -0.35 0.03
C GLN A 38 -10.51 -0.20 0.09
N ALA A 39 -9.91 -0.41 1.26
CA ALA A 39 -8.46 -0.39 1.41
C ALA A 39 -7.80 -1.50 0.60
N GLU A 40 -8.36 -2.70 0.59
CA GLU A 40 -7.89 -3.83 -0.23
C GLU A 40 -7.98 -3.50 -1.71
N SER A 41 -9.16 -3.09 -2.22
CA SER A 41 -9.30 -2.76 -3.64
C SER A 41 -8.34 -1.65 -4.08
N PHE A 42 -8.21 -0.58 -3.29
CA PHE A 42 -7.27 0.50 -3.61
C PHE A 42 -5.81 0.00 -3.60
N ALA A 43 -5.46 -0.87 -2.65
CA ALA A 43 -4.13 -1.44 -2.58
C ALA A 43 -3.83 -2.36 -3.78
N GLU A 44 -4.80 -3.17 -4.20
CA GLU A 44 -4.68 -4.03 -5.39
C GLU A 44 -4.53 -3.21 -6.67
N GLU A 45 -5.30 -2.14 -6.84
CA GLU A 45 -5.20 -1.23 -7.98
C GLU A 45 -3.83 -0.57 -8.07
N GLU A 46 -3.31 -0.04 -6.94
CA GLU A 46 -1.98 0.58 -6.92
C GLU A 46 -0.87 -0.46 -7.11
N ARG A 47 -1.04 -1.70 -6.65
CA ARG A 47 -0.11 -2.80 -6.95
C ARG A 47 -0.06 -3.15 -8.41
N LEU A 48 -1.23 -3.29 -9.05
CA LEU A 48 -1.35 -3.54 -10.48
C LEU A 48 -0.67 -2.44 -11.28
N ARG A 49 -0.85 -1.19 -10.85
CA ARG A 49 -0.22 -0.01 -11.46
C ARG A 49 1.30 0.00 -11.30
N LEU A 50 1.80 -0.41 -10.13
CA LEU A 50 3.24 -0.52 -9.84
C LEU A 50 3.88 -1.82 -10.37
N GLY A 51 3.08 -2.77 -10.87
CA GLY A 51 3.57 -4.08 -11.30
C GLY A 51 4.14 -4.93 -10.17
N LEU A 52 3.71 -4.69 -8.92
CA LEU A 52 4.22 -5.41 -7.76
C LEU A 52 3.56 -6.80 -7.65
N PRO A 53 4.33 -7.84 -7.29
CA PRO A 53 3.75 -9.16 -7.04
C PRO A 53 2.78 -9.07 -5.85
N GLY A 54 1.65 -9.78 -5.96
CA GLY A 54 0.59 -9.80 -4.95
C GLY A 54 1.13 -10.09 -3.55
N GLU A 55 0.53 -9.43 -2.57
CA GLU A 55 0.91 -9.27 -1.15
C GLU A 55 2.04 -10.19 -0.63
N PRO A 56 3.19 -9.63 -0.16
CA PRO A 56 4.03 -10.40 0.74
C PRO A 56 3.21 -10.71 1.99
N PRO A 57 3.22 -11.97 2.47
CA PRO A 57 2.43 -12.36 3.64
C PRO A 57 2.74 -11.39 4.78
N ALA A 58 1.69 -10.80 5.35
CA ALA A 58 1.80 -10.03 6.58
C ALA A 58 2.30 -10.99 7.67
N GLU A 59 3.56 -10.87 8.06
CA GLU A 59 4.11 -11.46 9.29
C GLU A 59 3.57 -10.70 10.51
#